data_AF-A0A8S2MW93-F1
#
_entry.id   AF-A0A8S2MW93-F1
#
_cell.length_a   1.000
_cell.length_b   1.000
_cell.length_c   1.000
_cell.angle_alpha   90.00
_cell.angle_beta   90.00
_cell.angle_gamma   90.00
#
_symmetry.space_group_name_H-M   'P 1'
#
loop_
_entity.id
_entity.type
_entity.pdbx_description
1 polymer ?
#
loop_
_entity_poly.entity_id
_entity_poly.type
_entity_poly.pdbx_seq_one_letter_code
_entity_poly.pdbx_strand_id
1 'polypeptide(L)'
;MTVNTTSVFTSLKKTLVSSLSNKRISPFEGAQIHLPLSSNLTESDTISVWSMIQPLAVASATPGQVNTSLSTMISLSILDSHGKEISIHTDNEHPMEFFIPRDPNLIVPPMALYNATLIHDAKHQFYFHMINITQSNVNLTVSLHIEMRPRNRSLNYLMIFRFDGQPQLNTLINNIDDWSLLCSSNISDDGIHKYFINNNRTAKHRFVIVGLRELNTSEVCSNKSLTPPITDQPFNFSANYELRTFTSACYYLDSNNNWQSDGLLVSMLFSLLLSTAIY
;
A
#
# COMPACT_ATOMS: atom_id res chain seq x y z
N MET A 1 -13.78 -9.41 3.88
CA MET A 1 -13.90 -10.22 5.11
C MET A 1 -13.42 -9.36 6.26
N THR A 2 -14.16 -9.30 7.35
CA THR A 2 -14.10 -8.20 8.34
C THR A 2 -13.80 -8.72 9.72
N VAL A 3 -12.80 -8.17 10.42
CA VAL A 3 -12.44 -8.58 11.80
C VAL A 3 -12.41 -7.38 12.73
N ASN A 4 -13.23 -7.44 13.77
CA ASN A 4 -13.38 -6.39 14.77
C ASN A 4 -12.09 -6.23 15.59
N THR A 5 -11.54 -5.01 15.62
CA THR A 5 -10.34 -4.61 16.38
C THR A 5 -10.58 -4.49 17.89
N THR A 6 -11.43 -5.34 18.46
CA THR A 6 -11.59 -5.44 19.93
C THR A 6 -11.22 -6.82 20.46
N SER A 7 -10.84 -7.74 19.58
CA SER A 7 -10.62 -9.14 19.94
C SER A 7 -9.15 -9.51 19.83
N VAL A 8 -8.68 -10.26 20.83
CA VAL A 8 -7.37 -10.90 20.82
C VAL A 8 -7.53 -12.31 20.28
N PHE A 9 -6.75 -12.67 19.27
CA PHE A 9 -6.70 -14.00 18.69
C PHE A 9 -5.31 -14.59 18.88
N THR A 10 -5.24 -15.80 19.42
CA THR A 10 -3.99 -16.54 19.59
C THR A 10 -4.09 -17.89 18.91
N SER A 11 -3.07 -18.26 18.16
CA SER A 11 -2.98 -19.57 17.49
C SER A 11 -1.60 -20.16 17.75
N LEU A 12 -1.57 -21.41 18.21
CA LEU A 12 -0.35 -22.20 18.39
C LEU A 12 -0.47 -23.46 17.53
N LYS A 13 0.48 -23.65 16.62
CA LYS A 13 0.49 -24.81 15.71
C LYS A 13 1.85 -25.47 15.72
N LYS A 14 1.90 -26.76 16.05
CA LYS A 14 3.09 -27.59 15.86
C LYS A 14 3.15 -28.12 14.45
N THR A 15 4.31 -28.08 13.81
CA THR A 15 4.50 -28.52 12.43
C THR A 15 5.93 -28.93 12.18
N LEU A 16 6.15 -29.81 11.19
CA LEU A 16 7.49 -30.15 10.72
C LEU A 16 8.06 -29.02 9.87
N VAL A 17 9.39 -28.82 9.92
CA VAL A 17 10.09 -27.82 9.10
C VAL A 17 9.89 -28.07 7.61
N SER A 18 9.97 -29.31 7.15
CA SER A 18 9.64 -29.71 5.77
C SER A 18 8.25 -29.26 5.30
N SER A 19 7.33 -29.00 6.23
CA SER A 19 5.95 -28.56 5.95
C SER A 19 5.72 -27.07 6.17
N LEU A 20 6.77 -26.29 6.44
CA LEU A 20 6.74 -24.81 6.51
C LEU A 20 6.89 -24.17 5.14
N SER A 21 7.61 -24.83 4.24
CA SER A 21 7.78 -24.47 2.84
C SER A 21 6.42 -24.16 2.21
N ASN A 22 6.18 -22.89 1.85
CA ASN A 22 4.92 -22.39 1.29
C ASN A 22 3.68 -22.59 2.18
N LYS A 23 3.87 -22.77 3.50
CA LYS A 23 2.76 -22.96 4.42
C LYS A 23 2.06 -21.63 4.66
N ARG A 24 0.75 -21.63 4.44
CA ARG A 24 -0.12 -20.53 4.87
C ARG A 24 -0.55 -20.79 6.31
N ILE A 25 -0.22 -19.85 7.19
CA ILE A 25 -0.72 -19.86 8.56
C ILE A 25 -1.86 -18.85 8.62
N SER A 26 -3.05 -19.33 8.99
CA SER A 26 -4.21 -18.47 9.21
C SER A 26 -4.41 -18.29 10.70
N PRO A 27 -3.85 -17.24 11.32
CA PRO A 27 -4.02 -16.97 12.75
C PRO A 27 -5.50 -16.74 13.11
N PHE A 28 -6.29 -16.18 12.18
CA PHE A 28 -7.74 -16.05 12.26
C PHE A 28 -8.34 -15.89 10.85
N GLU A 29 -9.67 -15.77 10.77
CA GLU A 29 -10.41 -15.61 9.50
C GLU A 29 -9.98 -14.36 8.70
N GLY A 30 -9.37 -14.59 7.53
CA GLY A 30 -8.97 -13.54 6.59
C GLY A 30 -7.55 -13.02 6.75
N ALA A 31 -6.85 -13.34 7.85
CA ALA A 31 -5.41 -13.09 7.97
C ALA A 31 -4.60 -14.30 7.52
N GLN A 32 -3.48 -14.04 6.84
CA GLN A 32 -2.57 -15.09 6.38
C GLN A 32 -1.13 -14.66 6.61
N ILE A 33 -0.28 -15.60 7.06
CA ILE A 33 1.17 -15.41 7.15
C ILE A 33 1.79 -16.43 6.20
N HIS A 34 2.63 -15.95 5.29
CA HIS A 34 3.45 -16.77 4.40
C HIS A 34 4.90 -16.64 4.84
N LEU A 35 5.52 -17.78 5.12
CA LEU A 35 6.91 -17.86 5.52
C LEU A 35 7.81 -18.19 4.32
N PRO A 36 9.01 -17.60 4.22
CA PRO A 36 9.96 -17.98 3.18
C PRO A 36 10.54 -19.37 3.42
N LEU A 37 11.06 -19.96 2.34
CA LEU A 37 11.61 -21.33 2.28
C LEU A 37 12.97 -21.47 2.98
N SER A 38 13.68 -20.38 3.25
CA SER A 38 15.04 -20.39 3.79
C SER A 38 15.05 -20.38 5.32
N SER A 39 15.18 -21.56 5.92
CA SER A 39 15.58 -21.68 7.32
C SER A 39 16.83 -22.55 7.44
N ASN A 40 17.69 -22.27 8.41
CA ASN A 40 18.85 -23.11 8.73
C ASN A 40 18.45 -24.41 9.49
N LEU A 41 17.16 -24.76 9.47
CA LEU A 41 16.60 -25.87 10.23
C LEU A 41 16.65 -27.16 9.41
N THR A 42 16.77 -28.29 10.10
CA THR A 42 16.69 -29.59 9.43
C THR A 42 15.24 -29.91 9.12
N GLU A 43 14.97 -30.53 7.97
CA GLU A 43 13.60 -30.86 7.52
C GLU A 43 12.81 -31.73 8.52
N SER A 44 13.51 -32.45 9.38
CA SER A 44 12.97 -33.33 10.43
C SER A 44 12.59 -32.60 11.72
N ASP A 45 13.01 -31.35 11.92
CA ASP A 45 12.73 -30.65 13.16
C ASP A 45 11.23 -30.35 13.28
N THR A 46 10.71 -30.50 14.51
CA THR A 46 9.36 -30.04 14.85
C THR A 46 9.47 -28.67 15.45
N ILE A 47 8.74 -27.72 14.88
CA ILE A 47 8.65 -26.36 15.39
C ILE A 47 7.23 -26.05 15.87
N SER A 48 7.13 -25.05 16.74
CA SER A 48 5.86 -24.47 17.15
C SER A 48 5.76 -23.05 16.58
N VAL A 49 4.75 -22.80 15.77
CA VAL A 49 4.40 -21.47 15.30
C VAL A 49 3.37 -20.89 16.25
N TRP A 50 3.76 -19.84 16.96
CA TRP A 50 2.86 -19.06 17.79
C TRP A 50 2.56 -17.74 17.10
N SER A 51 1.28 -17.41 16.99
CA SER A 51 0.82 -16.17 16.39
C SER A 51 -0.24 -15.54 17.28
N MET A 52 -0.15 -14.23 17.47
CA MET A 52 -1.09 -13.45 18.25
C MET A 52 -1.48 -12.21 17.47
N ILE A 53 -2.76 -11.91 17.45
CA ILE A 53 -3.29 -10.71 16.82
C ILE A 53 -4.15 -9.97 17.83
N GLN A 54 -3.86 -8.69 18.02
CA GLN A 54 -4.54 -7.85 18.99
C GLN A 54 -4.67 -6.40 18.50
N PRO A 55 -5.64 -5.64 19.01
CA PRO A 55 -5.75 -4.22 18.72
C PRO A 55 -4.54 -3.50 19.32
N LEU A 56 -3.88 -2.66 18.52
CA LEU A 56 -2.78 -1.83 19.00
C LEU A 56 -2.78 -0.50 18.29
N ALA A 57 -2.92 0.57 19.07
CA ALA A 57 -2.83 1.91 18.55
C ALA A 57 -1.36 2.29 18.31
N VAL A 58 -1.07 2.84 17.13
CA VAL A 58 0.28 3.34 16.81
C VAL A 58 0.47 4.68 17.53
N ALA A 59 1.48 4.78 18.37
CA ALA A 59 1.81 6.03 19.04
C ALA A 59 2.37 7.04 18.03
N SER A 60 1.88 8.27 18.09
CA SER A 60 2.44 9.38 17.34
C SER A 60 3.80 9.81 17.94
N ALA A 61 4.50 10.73 17.29
CA ALA A 61 5.71 11.34 17.85
C ALA A 61 5.43 12.15 19.13
N THR A 62 4.18 12.54 19.36
CA THR A 62 3.75 13.26 20.56
C THR A 62 3.33 12.25 21.64
N PRO A 63 3.93 12.30 22.85
CA PRO A 63 3.51 11.45 23.95
C PRO A 63 2.02 11.58 24.25
N GLY A 64 1.30 10.44 24.29
CA GLY A 64 -0.13 10.39 24.58
C GLY A 64 -1.07 10.59 23.38
N GLN A 65 -0.54 10.84 22.18
CA GLN A 65 -1.35 10.85 20.95
C GLN A 65 -1.16 9.55 20.17
N VAL A 66 -2.26 9.00 19.66
CA VAL A 66 -2.29 7.82 18.79
C VAL A 66 -2.73 8.21 17.40
N ASN A 67 -2.02 7.72 16.38
CA ASN A 67 -2.32 8.00 14.97
C ASN A 67 -3.63 7.34 14.53
N THR A 68 -3.96 6.18 15.10
CA THR A 68 -5.20 5.45 14.86
C THR A 68 -5.45 4.47 16.00
N SER A 69 -6.70 4.28 16.38
CA SER A 69 -7.15 3.27 17.35
C SER A 69 -7.69 2.00 16.68
N LEU A 70 -7.71 1.96 15.35
CA LEU A 70 -8.25 0.86 14.53
C LEU A 70 -7.13 0.04 13.88
N SER A 71 -5.95 0.04 14.51
CA SER A 71 -4.77 -0.70 14.08
C SER A 71 -4.70 -2.07 14.75
N THR A 72 -4.06 -3.00 14.06
CA THR A 72 -3.91 -4.39 14.47
C THR A 72 -2.43 -4.71 14.60
N MET A 73 -2.02 -5.22 15.75
CA MET A 73 -0.70 -5.82 15.96
C MET A 73 -0.73 -7.29 15.59
N ILE A 74 0.30 -7.75 14.90
CA ILE A 74 0.58 -9.17 14.71
C ILE A 74 1.90 -9.48 15.40
N SER A 75 1.91 -10.50 16.25
CA SER A 75 3.10 -11.11 16.81
C SER A 75 3.22 -12.52 16.25
N LEU A 76 4.43 -12.91 15.90
CA LEU A 76 4.78 -14.21 15.37
C LEU A 76 6.09 -14.66 16.03
N SER A 77 6.07 -15.83 16.64
CA SER A 77 7.26 -16.50 17.14
C SER A 77 7.32 -17.92 16.60
N ILE A 78 8.51 -18.33 16.17
CA ILE A 78 8.78 -19.71 15.77
C ILE A 78 9.72 -20.32 16.79
N LEU A 79 9.26 -21.39 17.46
CA LEU A 79 9.98 -22.03 18.56
C LEU A 79 10.45 -23.42 18.13
N ASP A 80 11.66 -23.80 18.54
CA ASP A 80 12.18 -25.16 18.38
C ASP A 80 11.48 -26.16 19.32
N SER A 81 11.95 -27.41 19.30
CA SER A 81 11.44 -28.48 20.17
C SER A 81 11.68 -28.25 21.67
N HIS A 82 12.61 -27.36 22.02
CA HIS A 82 12.94 -26.96 23.39
C HIS A 82 12.26 -25.64 23.81
N GLY A 83 11.43 -25.05 22.93
CA GLY A 83 10.74 -23.78 23.20
C GLY A 83 11.63 -22.54 22.99
N LYS A 84 12.79 -22.68 22.37
CA LYS A 84 13.70 -21.57 22.04
C LYS A 84 13.31 -20.95 20.70
N GLU A 85 13.30 -19.62 20.64
CA GLU A 85 12.99 -18.90 19.41
C GLU A 85 14.04 -19.10 18.31
N ILE A 86 13.56 -19.28 17.10
CA ILE A 86 14.35 -19.50 15.89
C ILE A 86 14.25 -18.25 15.02
N SER A 87 15.40 -17.68 14.67
CA SER A 87 15.49 -16.57 13.72
C SER A 87 15.19 -17.06 12.29
N ILE A 88 14.36 -16.30 11.58
CA ILE A 88 14.02 -16.56 10.18
C ILE A 88 14.73 -15.51 9.34
N HIS A 89 15.47 -15.97 8.33
CA HIS A 89 16.10 -15.08 7.38
C HIS A 89 15.12 -14.79 6.23
N THR A 90 14.88 -13.50 6.00
CA THR A 90 14.06 -12.98 4.90
C THR A 90 14.90 -12.01 4.07
N ASP A 91 14.64 -11.93 2.78
CA ASP A 91 15.21 -10.91 1.90
C ASP A 91 14.15 -10.39 0.92
N ASN A 92 14.54 -9.55 -0.04
CA ASN A 92 13.61 -9.00 -1.03
C ASN A 92 13.13 -10.04 -2.05
N GLU A 93 13.85 -11.14 -2.25
CA GLU A 93 13.48 -12.22 -3.19
C GLU A 93 12.58 -13.25 -2.51
N HIS A 94 12.76 -13.44 -1.20
CA HIS A 94 12.02 -14.37 -0.35
C HIS A 94 11.53 -13.65 0.91
N PRO A 95 10.58 -12.71 0.79
CA PRO A 95 10.05 -11.99 1.92
C PRO A 95 9.12 -12.87 2.75
N MET A 96 8.98 -12.53 4.03
CA MET A 96 7.85 -12.99 4.81
C MET A 96 6.64 -12.12 4.49
N GLU A 97 5.49 -12.74 4.19
CA GLU A 97 4.29 -12.01 3.81
C GLU A 97 3.21 -12.06 4.90
N PHE A 98 2.62 -10.91 5.24
CA PHE A 98 1.47 -10.84 6.15
C PHE A 98 0.29 -10.22 5.45
N PHE A 99 -0.80 -10.98 5.32
CA PHE A 99 -2.08 -10.51 4.82
C PHE A 99 -2.92 -10.11 6.01
N ILE A 100 -3.21 -8.82 6.13
CA ILE A 100 -3.95 -8.27 7.26
C ILE A 100 -5.25 -7.67 6.73
N PRO A 101 -6.41 -8.23 7.07
CA PRO A 101 -7.67 -7.63 6.67
C PRO A 101 -7.84 -6.28 7.38
N ARG A 102 -8.38 -5.31 6.65
CA ARG A 102 -8.75 -4.01 7.21
C ARG A 102 -9.83 -4.19 8.27
N ASP A 103 -9.74 -3.38 9.33
CA ASP A 103 -10.81 -3.27 10.32
C ASP A 103 -12.14 -2.84 9.64
N PRO A 104 -13.25 -3.59 9.80
CA PRO A 104 -14.56 -3.20 9.30
C PRO A 104 -15.03 -1.84 9.77
N ASN A 105 -14.64 -1.45 10.98
CA ASN A 105 -15.06 -0.20 11.60
C ASN A 105 -14.27 0.99 11.06
N LEU A 106 -13.19 0.74 10.29
CA LEU A 106 -12.41 1.80 9.67
C LEU A 106 -13.17 2.40 8.49
N ILE A 107 -13.88 3.49 8.77
CA ILE A 107 -14.60 4.30 7.79
C ILE A 107 -13.60 4.79 6.74
N VAL A 108 -13.79 4.36 5.50
CA VAL A 108 -13.02 4.91 4.37
C VAL A 108 -13.56 6.31 4.09
N PRO A 109 -12.70 7.34 3.96
CA PRO A 109 -13.15 8.70 3.63
C PRO A 109 -14.09 8.68 2.41
N PRO A 110 -15.10 9.55 2.31
CA PRO A 110 -15.87 9.65 1.06
C PRO A 110 -14.97 10.16 -0.08
N MET A 111 -15.33 9.87 -1.32
CA MET A 111 -14.67 10.48 -2.47
C MET A 111 -15.12 11.94 -2.62
N ALA A 112 -14.18 12.83 -2.89
CA ALA A 112 -14.47 14.24 -3.17
C ALA A 112 -14.77 14.42 -4.66
N LEU A 113 -15.86 15.14 -4.98
CA LEU A 113 -16.22 15.46 -6.37
C LEU A 113 -15.39 16.64 -6.88
N TYR A 114 -14.79 16.47 -8.05
CA TYR A 114 -14.03 17.51 -8.75
C TYR A 114 -14.77 17.92 -10.03
N ASN A 115 -15.16 19.19 -10.07
CA ASN A 115 -15.88 19.80 -11.20
C ASN A 115 -14.90 20.20 -12.31
N ALA A 116 -14.22 19.22 -12.88
CA ALA A 116 -13.19 19.43 -13.89
C ALA A 116 -13.74 20.06 -15.19
N THR A 117 -15.03 19.85 -15.50
CA THR A 117 -15.66 20.42 -16.70
C THR A 117 -15.80 21.94 -16.65
N LEU A 118 -15.80 22.55 -15.46
CA LEU A 118 -15.92 24.02 -15.29
C LEU A 118 -14.63 24.77 -15.59
N ILE A 119 -13.54 24.05 -15.81
CA ILE A 119 -12.22 24.61 -16.05
C ILE A 119 -12.05 24.72 -17.56
N HIS A 120 -12.58 25.82 -18.11
CA HIS A 120 -12.51 26.12 -19.54
C HIS A 120 -11.25 26.89 -19.94
N ASP A 121 -10.24 26.95 -19.08
CA ASP A 121 -9.03 27.70 -19.36
C ASP A 121 -8.10 26.87 -20.27
N ALA A 122 -8.05 27.27 -21.54
CA ALA A 122 -7.46 26.57 -22.69
C ALA A 122 -5.92 26.37 -22.63
N LYS A 123 -5.32 26.37 -21.45
CA LYS A 123 -3.87 26.28 -21.22
C LYS A 123 -3.46 25.12 -20.32
N HIS A 124 -4.39 24.45 -19.65
CA HIS A 124 -4.04 23.38 -18.71
C HIS A 124 -4.01 22.02 -19.42
N GLN A 125 -2.85 21.36 -19.37
CA GLN A 125 -2.68 19.99 -19.88
C GLN A 125 -3.16 18.95 -18.87
N PHE A 126 -3.15 19.28 -17.57
CA PHE A 126 -3.50 18.41 -16.46
C PHE A 126 -4.25 19.18 -15.38
N TYR A 127 -5.14 18.50 -14.68
CA TYR A 127 -5.68 18.94 -13.41
C TYR A 127 -4.87 18.33 -12.27
N PHE A 128 -4.23 19.18 -11.45
CA PHE A 128 -3.30 18.74 -10.43
C PHE A 128 -3.94 18.62 -9.04
N HIS A 129 -3.57 17.57 -8.32
CA HIS A 129 -3.94 17.31 -6.94
C HIS A 129 -2.67 17.21 -6.10
N MET A 130 -2.59 17.98 -5.03
CA MET A 130 -1.49 17.90 -4.07
C MET A 130 -1.93 17.07 -2.86
N ILE A 131 -1.18 16.01 -2.58
CA ILE A 131 -1.47 15.06 -1.50
C ILE A 131 -0.34 15.15 -0.48
N ASN A 132 -0.67 15.48 0.78
CA ASN A 132 0.29 15.48 1.88
C ASN A 132 0.42 14.06 2.44
N ILE A 133 1.64 13.53 2.48
CA ILE A 133 1.98 12.21 3.01
C ILE A 133 2.87 12.29 4.27
N THR A 134 3.15 13.50 4.75
CA THR A 134 3.99 13.75 5.93
C THR A 134 3.37 13.12 7.18
N GLN A 135 4.18 12.37 7.93
CA GLN A 135 3.80 11.80 9.21
C GLN A 135 4.27 12.65 10.38
N SER A 136 3.62 12.49 11.54
CA SER A 136 4.07 13.10 12.81
C SER A 136 5.48 12.67 13.20
N ASN A 137 5.85 11.43 12.88
CA ASN A 137 7.19 10.90 13.05
C ASN A 137 7.85 10.80 11.67
N VAL A 138 8.86 11.62 11.42
CA VAL A 138 9.57 11.72 10.12
C VAL A 138 10.32 10.44 9.73
N ASN A 139 10.57 9.53 10.68
CA ASN A 139 11.23 8.25 10.41
C ASN A 139 10.26 7.15 9.97
N LEU A 140 8.94 7.37 10.12
CA LEU A 140 7.92 6.42 9.71
C LEU A 140 7.48 6.66 8.27
N THR A 141 7.48 5.59 7.48
CA THR A 141 7.05 5.63 6.08
C THR A 141 5.59 5.20 5.94
N VAL A 142 4.93 5.69 4.89
CA VAL A 142 3.53 5.34 4.58
C VAL A 142 3.35 5.09 3.10
N SER A 143 2.57 4.08 2.75
CA SER A 143 2.10 3.89 1.38
C SER A 143 0.91 4.81 1.09
N LEU A 144 0.72 5.15 -0.19
CA LEU A 144 -0.37 6.00 -0.66
C LEU A 144 -1.29 5.22 -1.59
N HIS A 145 -2.58 5.24 -1.27
CA HIS A 145 -3.66 4.77 -2.14
C HIS A 145 -4.35 5.95 -2.79
N ILE A 146 -4.56 5.86 -4.09
CA ILE A 146 -5.26 6.84 -4.90
C ILE A 146 -6.40 6.10 -5.60
N GLU A 147 -7.62 6.58 -5.40
CA GLU A 147 -8.80 6.03 -6.00
C GLU A 147 -9.56 7.10 -6.76
N MET A 148 -9.91 6.80 -8.01
CA MET A 148 -10.57 7.73 -8.91
C MET A 148 -11.81 7.08 -9.53
N ARG A 149 -12.96 7.76 -9.41
CA ARG A 149 -14.20 7.33 -10.03
C ARG A 149 -14.60 8.34 -11.11
N PRO A 150 -14.56 7.98 -12.40
CA PRO A 150 -15.05 8.86 -13.45
C PRO A 150 -16.58 8.93 -13.42
N ARG A 151 -17.16 10.11 -13.69
CA ARG A 151 -18.62 10.23 -13.86
C ARG A 151 -19.11 9.61 -15.17
N ASN A 152 -18.24 9.55 -16.18
CA ASN A 152 -18.46 8.79 -17.40
C ASN A 152 -17.46 7.63 -17.47
N ARG A 153 -17.96 6.41 -17.27
CA ARG A 153 -17.12 5.19 -17.22
C ARG A 153 -16.51 4.80 -18.56
N SER A 154 -16.92 5.40 -19.67
CA SER A 154 -16.34 5.14 -20.99
C SER A 154 -15.05 5.92 -21.25
N LEU A 155 -14.73 6.89 -20.40
CA LEU A 155 -13.54 7.73 -20.53
C LEU A 155 -12.28 7.03 -20.04
N ASN A 156 -11.15 7.41 -20.64
CA ASN A 156 -9.82 6.98 -20.22
C ASN A 156 -9.06 8.20 -19.70
N TYR A 157 -8.12 7.97 -18.79
CA TYR A 157 -7.31 9.04 -18.21
C TYR A 157 -5.83 8.68 -18.19
N LEU A 158 -4.99 9.69 -18.34
CA LEU A 158 -3.58 9.64 -17.99
C LEU A 158 -3.41 10.26 -16.61
N MET A 159 -2.80 9.49 -15.72
CA MET A 159 -2.32 9.97 -14.44
C MET A 159 -0.80 10.04 -14.49
N ILE A 160 -0.23 11.17 -14.10
CA ILE A 160 1.22 11.34 -13.88
C ILE A 160 1.43 11.80 -12.44
N PHE A 161 2.56 11.47 -11.83
CA PHE A 161 2.88 12.08 -10.55
C PHE A 161 4.36 12.40 -10.40
N ARG A 162 4.64 13.29 -9.45
CA ARG A 162 5.99 13.61 -8.97
C ARG A 162 5.95 13.90 -7.47
N PHE A 163 7.00 13.51 -6.78
CA PHE A 163 7.24 13.83 -5.37
C PHE A 163 7.79 15.24 -5.21
N ASP A 164 7.27 15.98 -4.23
CA ASP A 164 7.73 17.30 -3.80
C ASP A 164 7.88 18.37 -4.92
N GLY A 165 7.29 18.13 -6.09
CA GLY A 165 7.34 19.01 -7.25
C GLY A 165 6.22 18.69 -8.24
N GLN A 166 5.82 19.68 -9.03
CA GLN A 166 4.75 19.50 -10.01
C GLN A 166 5.25 18.65 -11.20
N PRO A 167 4.54 17.58 -11.59
CA PRO A 167 4.94 16.77 -12.72
C PRO A 167 4.76 17.52 -14.05
N GLN A 168 5.68 17.33 -14.98
CA GLN A 168 5.62 17.93 -16.32
C GLN A 168 5.79 16.84 -17.38
N LEU A 169 4.77 16.67 -18.23
CA LEU A 169 4.85 15.76 -19.36
C LEU A 169 5.63 16.45 -20.49
N ASN A 170 6.89 16.09 -20.68
CA ASN A 170 7.73 16.54 -21.78
C ASN A 170 8.41 15.34 -22.45
N THR A 171 9.10 15.59 -23.57
CA THR A 171 9.76 14.54 -24.37
C THR A 171 10.86 13.78 -23.61
N LEU A 172 11.40 14.35 -22.53
CA LEU A 172 12.50 13.77 -21.77
C LEU A 172 12.03 12.97 -20.54
N ILE A 173 10.75 13.06 -20.12
CA ILE A 173 10.12 12.29 -19.01
C ILE A 173 10.79 12.47 -17.62
N ASN A 174 11.97 13.09 -17.53
CA ASN A 174 12.72 13.30 -16.28
C ASN A 174 11.99 14.15 -15.21
N ASN A 175 10.84 14.73 -15.55
CA ASN A 175 10.02 15.53 -14.65
C ASN A 175 8.76 14.79 -14.15
N ILE A 176 8.71 13.47 -14.28
CA ILE A 176 7.70 12.62 -13.66
C ILE A 176 8.40 11.45 -12.95
N ASP A 177 7.90 11.05 -11.78
CA ASP A 177 8.40 9.88 -11.05
C ASP A 177 7.67 8.60 -11.47
N ASP A 178 6.42 8.73 -11.92
CA ASP A 178 5.66 7.65 -12.54
C ASP A 178 4.43 8.17 -13.30
N TRP A 179 3.77 7.24 -13.99
CA TRP A 179 2.51 7.46 -14.67
C TRP A 179 1.67 6.18 -14.77
N SER A 180 0.39 6.34 -15.09
CA SER A 180 -0.53 5.23 -15.31
C SER A 180 -1.66 5.61 -16.25
N LEU A 181 -2.11 4.66 -17.07
CA LEU A 181 -3.34 4.80 -17.86
C LEU A 181 -4.50 4.20 -17.06
N LEU A 182 -5.47 5.04 -16.74
CA LEU A 182 -6.72 4.67 -16.09
C LEU A 182 -7.75 4.39 -17.20
N CYS A 183 -7.78 3.14 -17.66
CA CYS A 183 -8.54 2.72 -18.82
C CYS A 183 -9.90 2.18 -18.43
N SER A 184 -10.95 2.60 -19.13
CA SER A 184 -12.34 2.15 -18.93
C SER A 184 -12.50 0.63 -19.00
N SER A 185 -11.68 -0.05 -19.81
CA SER A 185 -11.65 -1.53 -19.89
C SER A 185 -11.12 -2.23 -18.64
N ASN A 186 -10.32 -1.55 -17.82
CA ASN A 186 -9.64 -2.10 -16.64
C ASN A 186 -10.20 -1.51 -15.34
N ILE A 187 -11.37 -0.86 -15.39
CA ILE A 187 -12.03 -0.35 -14.20
C ILE A 187 -12.59 -1.53 -13.38
N SER A 188 -12.48 -1.49 -12.05
CA SER A 188 -13.10 -2.54 -11.24
C SER A 188 -14.62 -2.47 -11.28
N ASP A 189 -15.30 -3.53 -10.83
CA ASP A 189 -16.77 -3.64 -10.84
C ASP A 189 -17.47 -2.48 -10.11
N ASP A 190 -16.82 -1.95 -9.07
CA ASP A 190 -17.25 -0.76 -8.30
C ASP A 190 -17.13 0.56 -9.09
N GLY A 191 -16.58 0.52 -10.31
CA GLY A 191 -16.34 1.66 -11.18
C GLY A 191 -15.22 2.57 -10.71
N ILE A 192 -14.22 2.04 -10.01
CA ILE A 192 -13.11 2.81 -9.43
C ILE A 192 -11.79 2.38 -10.07
N HIS A 193 -10.99 3.35 -10.50
CA HIS A 193 -9.57 3.12 -10.78
C HIS A 193 -8.77 3.22 -9.49
N LYS A 194 -7.88 2.25 -9.26
CA LYS A 194 -7.06 2.17 -8.06
C LYS A 194 -5.59 2.25 -8.45
N TYR A 195 -4.85 3.10 -7.78
CA TYR A 195 -3.42 3.25 -7.94
C TYR A 195 -2.74 3.25 -6.57
N PHE A 196 -1.59 2.60 -6.49
CA PHE A 196 -0.90 2.37 -5.24
C PHE A 196 0.58 2.71 -5.35
N ILE A 197 1.08 3.47 -4.37
CA ILE A 197 2.49 3.80 -4.20
C ILE A 197 2.94 3.18 -2.88
N ASN A 198 3.88 2.25 -2.93
CA ASN A 198 4.41 1.62 -1.73
C ASN A 198 5.20 2.61 -0.85
N ASN A 199 5.38 2.24 0.41
CA ASN A 199 6.04 3.08 1.41
C ASN A 199 7.55 3.30 1.18
N ASN A 200 8.20 2.44 0.39
CA ASN A 200 9.60 2.64 0.00
C ASN A 200 9.74 3.84 -0.95
N ARG A 201 8.81 4.00 -1.90
CA ARG A 201 8.84 5.11 -2.87
C ARG A 201 8.43 6.45 -2.27
N THR A 202 7.54 6.44 -1.28
CA THR A 202 7.13 7.66 -0.56
C THR A 202 8.11 8.05 0.55
N ALA A 203 9.08 7.21 0.88
CA ALA A 203 10.04 7.47 1.93
C ALA A 203 10.77 8.79 1.66
N LYS A 204 10.90 9.62 2.70
CA LYS A 204 11.57 10.95 2.67
C LYS A 204 10.86 12.03 1.85
N HIS A 205 9.67 11.75 1.32
CA HIS A 205 8.87 12.73 0.60
C HIS A 205 7.74 13.28 1.47
N ARG A 206 7.35 14.53 1.23
CA ARG A 206 6.26 15.20 1.98
C ARG A 206 4.98 15.29 1.17
N PHE A 207 5.12 15.45 -0.14
CA PHE A 207 3.99 15.60 -1.04
C PHE A 207 4.10 14.67 -2.24
N VAL A 208 2.94 14.18 -2.68
CA VAL A 208 2.75 13.60 -4.01
C VAL A 208 1.86 14.55 -4.79
N ILE A 209 2.33 15.07 -5.93
CA ILE A 209 1.53 15.89 -6.82
C ILE A 209 1.13 15.05 -8.01
N VAL A 210 -0.18 14.85 -8.16
CA VAL A 210 -0.78 13.99 -9.19
C VAL A 210 -1.43 14.87 -10.24
N GLY A 211 -1.04 14.74 -11.50
CA GLY A 211 -1.72 15.33 -12.64
C GLY A 211 -2.66 14.32 -13.27
N LEU A 212 -3.93 14.68 -13.43
CA LEU A 212 -4.92 13.91 -14.19
C LEU A 212 -5.27 14.62 -15.50
N ARG A 213 -5.40 13.85 -16.57
CA ARG A 213 -5.85 14.32 -17.88
C ARG A 213 -6.75 13.25 -18.48
N GLU A 214 -7.88 13.64 -19.06
CA GLU A 214 -8.71 12.72 -19.85
C GLU A 214 -8.09 12.56 -21.26
N LEU A 215 -8.13 11.34 -21.77
CA LEU A 215 -7.48 10.94 -23.03
C LEU A 215 -8.46 10.98 -24.19
N ASN A 216 -7.97 11.39 -25.36
CA ASN A 216 -8.72 11.34 -26.61
C ASN A 216 -8.91 9.91 -27.12
N THR A 217 -9.87 9.72 -28.02
CA THR A 217 -10.14 8.44 -28.69
C THR A 217 -8.97 7.92 -29.53
N SER A 218 -8.00 8.77 -29.88
CA SER A 218 -6.74 8.38 -30.53
C SER A 218 -5.63 8.00 -29.54
N GLU A 219 -5.73 8.42 -28.28
CA GLU A 219 -4.76 8.16 -27.20
C GLU A 219 -5.17 6.89 -26.44
N VAL A 220 -5.25 5.78 -27.17
CA VAL A 220 -5.89 4.55 -26.68
C VAL A 220 -5.00 3.78 -25.72
N CYS A 221 -5.63 3.15 -24.74
CA CYS A 221 -5.07 2.11 -23.88
C CYS A 221 -4.60 0.82 -24.61
N SER A 222 -4.49 0.84 -25.93
CA SER A 222 -4.22 -0.32 -26.78
C SER A 222 -2.74 -0.63 -26.97
N ASN A 223 -1.84 0.31 -26.63
CA ASN A 223 -0.40 0.06 -26.70
C ASN A 223 0.16 -0.03 -25.28
N LYS A 224 0.75 -1.19 -24.96
CA LYS A 224 1.67 -1.36 -23.82
C LYS A 224 2.96 -0.57 -24.09
N SER A 225 2.83 0.74 -24.28
CA SER A 225 3.97 1.62 -24.42
C SER A 225 4.68 1.70 -23.06
N LEU A 226 6.02 1.65 -23.10
CA LEU A 226 6.85 1.89 -21.92
C LEU A 226 6.87 3.37 -21.50
N THR A 227 6.30 4.25 -22.32
CA THR A 227 6.25 5.70 -22.11
C THR A 227 4.81 6.21 -22.12
N PRO A 228 4.52 7.27 -21.32
CA PRO A 228 3.22 7.91 -21.35
C PRO A 228 2.97 8.49 -22.75
N PRO A 229 1.71 8.60 -23.20
CA PRO A 229 1.39 9.33 -24.42
C PRO A 229 1.82 10.78 -24.24
N ILE A 230 2.93 11.18 -24.86
CA ILE A 230 3.45 12.55 -24.78
C ILE A 230 2.58 13.43 -25.66
N THR A 231 1.97 14.45 -25.05
CA THR A 231 1.10 15.42 -25.72
C THR A 231 1.24 16.75 -25.02
N ASP A 232 1.50 17.80 -25.79
CA ASP A 232 1.62 19.18 -25.32
C ASP A 232 0.30 19.96 -25.46
N GLN A 233 -0.73 19.31 -26.01
CA GLN A 233 -2.00 19.95 -26.30
C GLN A 233 -2.79 20.14 -25.00
N PRO A 234 -3.38 21.33 -24.76
CA PRO A 234 -4.36 21.53 -23.70
C PRO A 234 -5.53 20.56 -23.83
N PHE A 235 -6.17 20.22 -22.72
CA PHE A 235 -7.30 19.31 -22.71
C PHE A 235 -8.42 19.81 -21.82
N ASN A 236 -9.66 19.73 -22.31
CA ASN A 236 -10.87 20.05 -21.56
C ASN A 236 -11.58 18.77 -21.15
N PHE A 237 -11.76 18.58 -19.85
CA PHE A 237 -12.55 17.47 -19.31
C PHE A 237 -13.97 17.49 -19.87
N SER A 238 -14.41 16.36 -20.42
CA SER A 238 -15.80 16.17 -20.86
C SER A 238 -16.71 15.71 -19.72
N ALA A 239 -16.14 15.13 -18.66
CA ALA A 239 -16.86 14.73 -17.46
C ALA A 239 -16.08 15.02 -16.18
N ASN A 240 -16.85 15.23 -15.10
CA ASN A 240 -16.31 15.31 -13.75
C ASN A 240 -15.85 13.94 -13.25
N TYR A 241 -15.12 13.93 -12.13
CA TYR A 241 -14.71 12.71 -11.46
C TYR A 241 -14.68 12.90 -9.96
N GLU A 242 -14.66 11.78 -9.24
CA GLU A 242 -14.44 11.77 -7.80
C GLU A 242 -13.04 11.23 -7.52
N LEU A 243 -12.35 11.81 -6.54
CA LEU A 243 -11.04 11.36 -6.10
C LEU A 243 -11.04 11.15 -4.60
N ARG A 244 -10.37 10.10 -4.17
CA ARG A 244 -10.06 9.82 -2.77
C ARG A 244 -8.62 9.37 -2.64
N THR A 245 -7.99 9.80 -1.57
CA THR A 245 -6.66 9.34 -1.19
C THR A 245 -6.65 8.93 0.28
N PHE A 246 -5.86 7.93 0.61
CA PHE A 246 -5.62 7.52 1.99
C PHE A 246 -4.27 6.83 2.09
N THR A 247 -3.69 6.88 3.28
CA THR A 247 -2.40 6.24 3.57
C THR A 247 -2.61 4.93 4.32
N SER A 248 -1.71 3.98 4.09
CA SER A 248 -1.57 2.79 4.94
C SER A 248 -0.11 2.57 5.30
N ALA A 249 0.13 1.96 6.44
CA ALA A 249 1.48 1.74 6.94
C ALA A 249 1.54 0.50 7.80
N CYS A 250 2.75 -0.01 7.98
CA CYS A 250 3.04 -1.05 8.94
C CYS A 250 4.31 -0.67 9.68
N TYR A 251 4.32 -0.93 10.97
CA TYR A 251 5.37 -0.56 11.89
C TYR A 251 5.65 -1.71 12.84
N TYR A 252 6.87 -1.76 13.36
CA TYR A 252 7.25 -2.64 14.46
C TYR A 252 7.86 -1.82 15.61
N LEU A 253 7.90 -2.40 16.79
CA LEU A 253 8.63 -1.84 17.93
C LEU A 253 10.01 -2.47 17.97
N ASP A 254 11.05 -1.64 18.00
CA ASP A 254 12.41 -2.13 18.21
C ASP A 254 12.68 -2.49 19.70
N SER A 255 13.86 -3.01 19.98
CA SER A 255 14.31 -3.37 21.32
C SER A 255 14.35 -2.20 22.32
N ASN A 256 14.29 -0.96 21.83
CA ASN A 256 14.24 0.26 22.63
C ASN A 256 12.80 0.80 22.77
N ASN A 257 11.79 0.04 22.34
CA ASN A 257 10.37 0.44 22.29
C ASN A 257 10.09 1.64 21.38
N ASN A 258 10.88 1.86 20.33
CA ASN A 258 10.60 2.87 19.33
C ASN A 258 9.89 2.26 18.13
N TRP A 259 8.92 2.99 17.59
CA TRP A 259 8.28 2.62 16.33
C TRP A 259 9.25 2.79 15.16
N GLN A 260 9.37 1.73 14.38
CA GLN A 260 10.21 1.65 13.19
C GLN A 260 9.39 1.21 11.97
N SER A 261 9.93 1.49 10.78
CA SER A 261 9.30 1.10 9.51
C SER A 261 10.28 0.59 8.46
N ASP A 262 11.57 0.52 8.80
CA ASP A 262 12.61 -0.01 7.92
C ASP A 262 12.44 -1.52 7.72
N GLY A 263 12.77 -1.99 6.51
CA GLY A 263 12.60 -3.40 6.13
C GLY A 263 11.15 -3.88 5.97
N LEU A 264 10.16 -3.03 6.25
CA LEU A 264 8.74 -3.29 6.03
C LEU A 264 8.28 -2.65 4.71
N LEU A 265 7.67 -3.44 3.82
CA LEU A 265 7.11 -2.97 2.56
C LEU A 265 5.60 -3.26 2.50
N VAL A 266 4.79 -2.24 2.25
CA VAL A 266 3.34 -2.36 2.10
C VAL A 266 2.99 -2.55 0.63
N SER A 267 2.09 -3.49 0.33
CA SER A 267 1.59 -3.80 -1.02
C SER A 267 0.06 -3.65 -1.16
N MET A 268 -0.41 -3.51 -2.40
CA MET A 268 -1.80 -3.22 -2.77
C MET A 268 -2.78 -4.37 -2.45
N LEU A 269 -2.29 -5.62 -2.45
CA LEU A 269 -3.06 -6.81 -2.07
C LEU A 269 -3.17 -6.96 -0.54
N PHE A 270 -3.16 -5.85 0.21
CA PHE A 270 -3.02 -5.80 1.67
C PHE A 270 -2.07 -6.88 2.22
N SER A 271 -0.96 -7.10 1.51
CA SER A 271 0.16 -7.92 1.94
C SER A 271 1.29 -6.99 2.41
N LEU A 272 1.82 -7.26 3.59
CA LEU A 272 3.08 -6.73 4.07
C LEU A 272 4.18 -7.68 3.60
N LEU A 273 5.27 -7.14 3.07
CA LEU A 273 6.49 -7.89 2.75
C LEU A 273 7.58 -7.45 3.72
N LEU A 274 8.17 -8.39 4.46
CA LEU A 274 9.34 -8.16 5.30
C LEU A 274 10.61 -8.60 4.61
N SER A 275 11.61 -7.73 4.55
CA SER A 275 12.93 -8.01 3.97
C SER A 275 14.08 -7.99 4.97
N THR A 276 13.79 -7.85 6.27
CA THR A 276 14.79 -7.86 7.34
C THR A 276 14.33 -8.71 8.53
N ALA A 277 15.30 -9.28 9.27
CA ALA A 277 15.06 -10.12 10.43
C ALA A 277 14.33 -9.35 11.55
N ILE A 278 13.26 -9.93 12.09
CA ILE A 278 12.64 -9.49 13.33
C ILE A 278 13.48 -10.08 14.48
N TYR A 279 13.99 -9.21 15.36
CA TYR A 279 14.64 -9.58 16.62
C TYR A 279 13.72 -9.29 17.79
#